data_AF-A0A7L3AGR3-F1
#
_entry.id   AF-A0A7L3AGR3-F1
#
_cell.length_a   1.000
_cell.length_b   1.000
_cell.length_c   1.000
_cell.angle_alpha   90.00
_cell.angle_beta   90.00
_cell.angle_gamma   90.00
#
_symmetry.space_group_name_H-M   'P 1'
#
loop_
_entity.id
_entity.type
_entity.pdbx_description
1 polymer ?
#
loop_
_entity_poly.entity_id
_entity_poly.type
_entity_poly.pdbx_seq_one_letter_code
_entity_poly.pdbx_strand_id
1 'polypeptide(L)'
;LQFQVKLQDQPLPTAIGEYKNHPLYALKRHLLKYQAIYPESAAILGYCRGEAVYSRDCIHTLHSRDTWLKQARVVRIGEVPYKMVKGFSNRARKARLAEPANRDREDLALFGRWQTEEYQPPIAVDGKVPRNEYGNVYLFLPSMLPVGCVQLKLPNLNRVARKLNIDCAQAITGFDFHGGYSHPVTDGYVVCEEYKEVLVAAWENEQAEIEKKEKEKREKRALGNWKLLTKGLLIRERLKQRYSIK
;
A
#
# COMPACT_ATOMS: atom_id res chain seq x y z
N LEU A 1 -27.79 -18.42 7.24
CA LEU A 1 -27.98 -19.89 7.26
C LEU A 1 -29.40 -20.29 6.81
N GLN A 2 -30.49 -19.89 7.48
CA GLN A 2 -31.86 -20.24 7.04
C GLN A 2 -32.24 -19.83 5.61
N PHE A 3 -31.71 -18.71 5.11
CA PHE A 3 -31.99 -18.24 3.74
C PHE A 3 -31.32 -19.09 2.65
N GLN A 4 -30.10 -19.59 2.89
CA GLN A 4 -29.39 -20.42 1.92
C GLN A 4 -30.01 -21.81 1.79
N VAL A 5 -30.45 -22.40 2.92
CA VAL A 5 -31.15 -23.69 2.94
C VAL A 5 -32.43 -23.61 2.10
N LYS A 6 -33.24 -22.56 2.29
CA LYS A 6 -34.46 -22.35 1.49
C LYS A 6 -34.21 -22.19 -0.02
N LEU A 7 -33.03 -21.73 -0.43
CA LEU A 7 -32.65 -21.58 -1.85
C LEU A 7 -32.09 -22.85 -2.46
N GLN A 8 -31.56 -23.78 -1.66
CA GLN A 8 -31.13 -25.10 -2.13
C GLN A 8 -32.34 -25.99 -2.46
N ASP A 9 -33.44 -25.83 -1.72
CA ASP A 9 -34.70 -26.55 -1.96
C ASP A 9 -35.49 -26.02 -3.17
N GLN A 10 -35.12 -24.85 -3.70
CA GLN A 10 -35.76 -24.27 -4.87
C GLN A 10 -35.17 -24.83 -6.17
N PRO A 11 -36.00 -24.98 -7.23
CA PRO A 11 -35.50 -25.39 -8.53
C PRO A 11 -34.51 -24.35 -9.07
N LEU A 12 -33.59 -24.81 -9.92
CA LEU A 12 -32.62 -23.94 -10.57
C LEU A 12 -33.34 -22.80 -11.33
N PRO A 13 -32.83 -21.56 -11.26
CA PRO A 13 -33.35 -20.44 -12.05
C PRO A 13 -33.44 -20.79 -13.53
N THR A 14 -34.54 -20.44 -14.19
CA THR A 14 -34.77 -20.76 -15.62
C THR A 14 -34.29 -19.65 -16.56
N ALA A 15 -34.16 -18.43 -16.04
CA ALA A 15 -33.66 -17.28 -16.78
C ALA A 15 -32.18 -17.04 -16.53
N ILE A 16 -31.42 -16.84 -17.61
CA ILE A 16 -29.97 -16.57 -17.55
C ILE A 16 -29.66 -15.36 -16.65
N GLY A 17 -30.44 -14.28 -16.73
CA GLY A 17 -30.19 -13.04 -16.00
C GLY A 17 -30.18 -13.20 -14.48
N GLU A 18 -30.93 -14.17 -13.95
CA GLU A 18 -31.04 -14.43 -12.51
C GLU A 18 -29.71 -14.94 -11.92
N TYR A 19 -28.89 -15.64 -12.72
CA TYR A 19 -27.59 -16.16 -12.30
C TYR A 19 -26.49 -15.10 -12.12
N LYS A 20 -26.69 -13.84 -12.55
CA LYS A 20 -25.61 -12.84 -12.51
C LYS A 20 -25.19 -12.49 -11.08
N ASN A 21 -26.17 -12.34 -10.19
CA ASN A 21 -25.98 -12.02 -8.77
C ASN A 21 -26.62 -13.07 -7.85
N HIS A 22 -26.87 -14.28 -8.36
CA HIS A 22 -27.45 -15.35 -7.57
C HIS A 22 -26.49 -15.76 -6.44
N PRO A 23 -26.97 -15.95 -5.20
CA PRO A 23 -26.09 -16.21 -4.06
C PRO A 23 -25.44 -17.60 -4.10
N LEU A 24 -26.09 -18.60 -4.70
CA LEU A 24 -25.62 -20.00 -4.68
C LEU A 24 -25.10 -20.52 -6.02
N TYR A 25 -25.48 -19.90 -7.14
CA TYR A 25 -25.30 -20.48 -8.46
C TYR A 25 -24.73 -19.45 -9.40
N ALA A 26 -23.96 -19.89 -10.39
CA ALA A 26 -23.44 -19.01 -11.39
C ALA A 26 -23.14 -19.74 -12.69
N LEU A 27 -23.19 -18.96 -13.77
CA LEU A 27 -22.84 -19.39 -15.12
C LEU A 27 -21.45 -18.89 -15.48
N LYS A 28 -20.71 -19.68 -16.26
CA LYS A 28 -19.36 -19.32 -16.74
C LYS A 28 -19.35 -17.97 -17.47
N ARG A 29 -20.40 -17.64 -18.21
CA ARG A 29 -20.54 -16.36 -18.93
C ARG A 29 -20.53 -15.11 -18.03
N HIS A 30 -20.89 -15.25 -16.75
CA HIS A 30 -20.98 -14.14 -15.80
C HIS A 30 -19.73 -13.99 -14.94
N LEU A 31 -18.70 -14.81 -15.16
CA LEU A 31 -17.44 -14.68 -14.45
C LEU A 31 -16.79 -13.36 -14.83
N LEU A 32 -16.35 -12.61 -13.81
CA LEU A 32 -15.60 -11.40 -14.02
C LEU A 32 -14.21 -11.71 -14.57
N LYS A 33 -13.55 -10.69 -15.12
CA LYS A 33 -12.21 -10.79 -15.69
C LYS A 33 -11.22 -11.49 -14.74
N TYR A 34 -11.25 -11.13 -13.46
CA TYR A 34 -10.36 -11.67 -12.42
C TYR A 34 -10.99 -12.84 -11.64
N GLN A 35 -11.95 -13.56 -12.22
CA GLN A 35 -12.54 -14.74 -11.60
C GLN A 35 -12.36 -15.97 -12.48
N ALA A 36 -12.35 -17.12 -11.82
CA ALA A 36 -12.44 -18.41 -12.46
C ALA A 36 -13.13 -19.44 -11.55
N ILE A 37 -13.54 -20.55 -12.15
CA ILE A 37 -14.10 -21.70 -11.43
C ILE A 37 -12.93 -22.58 -11.00
N TYR A 38 -12.88 -22.98 -9.73
CA TYR A 38 -11.92 -23.92 -9.18
C TYR A 38 -12.61 -24.87 -8.17
N PRO A 39 -12.27 -26.17 -8.16
CA PRO A 39 -11.36 -26.85 -9.10
C PRO A 39 -11.93 -26.87 -10.52
N GLU A 40 -11.09 -27.08 -11.54
CA GLU A 40 -11.56 -27.21 -12.93
C GLU A 40 -12.57 -28.35 -13.11
N SER A 41 -12.47 -29.35 -12.23
CA SER A 41 -13.40 -30.48 -12.13
C SER A 41 -14.66 -30.18 -11.31
N ALA A 42 -14.99 -28.91 -11.05
CA ALA A 42 -16.18 -28.54 -10.28
C ALA A 42 -17.44 -29.17 -10.90
N ALA A 43 -18.26 -29.77 -10.04
CA ALA A 43 -19.46 -30.48 -10.46
C ALA A 43 -20.47 -29.52 -11.12
N ILE A 44 -21.04 -29.97 -12.22
CA ILE A 44 -22.14 -29.28 -12.90
C ILE A 44 -23.42 -29.61 -12.15
N LEU A 45 -24.05 -28.60 -11.56
CA LEU A 45 -25.28 -28.77 -10.76
C LEU A 45 -26.54 -28.87 -11.62
N GLY A 46 -26.45 -28.46 -12.89
CA GLY A 46 -27.52 -28.54 -13.86
C GLY A 46 -27.21 -27.68 -15.07
N TYR A 47 -28.23 -27.49 -15.91
CA TYR A 47 -28.11 -26.69 -17.12
C TYR A 47 -29.22 -25.65 -17.18
N CYS A 48 -28.85 -24.42 -17.51
CA CYS A 48 -29.80 -23.37 -17.86
C CYS A 48 -29.58 -22.98 -19.32
N ARG A 49 -30.56 -23.28 -20.19
CA ARG A 49 -30.48 -23.00 -21.64
C ARG A 49 -29.19 -23.51 -22.30
N GLY A 50 -28.77 -24.72 -21.93
CA GLY A 50 -27.57 -25.37 -22.47
C GLY A 50 -26.26 -24.99 -21.77
N GLU A 51 -26.27 -24.08 -20.79
CA GLU A 51 -25.07 -23.74 -20.03
C GLU A 51 -25.00 -24.44 -18.70
N ALA A 52 -23.81 -24.98 -18.40
CA ALA A 52 -23.50 -25.58 -17.11
C ALA A 52 -23.62 -24.53 -15.98
N VAL A 53 -24.41 -24.89 -14.98
CA VAL A 53 -24.57 -24.16 -13.73
C VAL A 53 -23.57 -24.72 -12.72
N TYR A 54 -22.78 -23.83 -12.12
CA TYR A 54 -21.81 -24.16 -11.08
C TYR A 54 -22.23 -23.57 -9.74
N SER A 55 -21.76 -24.17 -8.65
CA SER A 55 -21.85 -23.53 -7.33
C SER A 55 -21.07 -22.22 -7.34
N ARG A 56 -21.64 -21.18 -6.72
CA ARG A 56 -20.96 -19.90 -6.51
C ARG A 56 -19.72 -20.07 -5.64
N ASP A 57 -19.68 -21.08 -4.76
CA ASP A 57 -18.54 -21.38 -3.89
C ASP A 57 -17.30 -21.83 -4.68
N CYS A 58 -17.49 -22.39 -5.88
CA CYS A 58 -16.40 -22.75 -6.78
C CYS A 58 -15.85 -21.53 -7.53
N ILE A 59 -16.45 -20.34 -7.39
CA ILE A 59 -15.97 -19.13 -8.05
C ILE A 59 -14.97 -18.45 -7.15
N HIS A 60 -13.74 -18.38 -7.62
CA HIS A 60 -12.66 -17.76 -6.91
C HIS A 60 -12.13 -16.54 -7.65
N THR A 61 -11.87 -15.50 -6.87
CA THR A 61 -11.13 -14.33 -7.35
C THR A 61 -9.66 -14.68 -7.47
N LEU A 62 -9.09 -14.35 -8.62
CA LEU A 62 -7.68 -14.52 -8.93
C LEU A 62 -6.96 -13.17 -8.81
N HIS A 63 -5.70 -13.22 -8.43
CA HIS A 63 -4.88 -12.03 -8.24
C HIS A 63 -3.51 -12.20 -8.91
N SER A 64 -2.87 -11.08 -9.28
CA SER A 64 -1.47 -11.08 -9.69
C SER A 64 -0.56 -11.37 -8.49
N ARG A 65 0.70 -11.74 -8.74
CA ARG A 65 1.71 -11.92 -7.68
C ARG A 65 1.79 -10.72 -6.74
N ASP A 66 1.88 -9.50 -7.30
CA ASP A 66 1.96 -8.27 -6.51
C ASP A 66 0.70 -8.04 -5.65
N THR A 67 -0.46 -8.47 -6.15
CA THR A 67 -1.73 -8.31 -5.43
C THR A 67 -1.87 -9.35 -4.32
N TRP A 68 -1.40 -10.58 -4.53
CA TRP A 68 -1.27 -11.58 -3.48
C TRP A 68 -0.29 -11.16 -2.39
N LEU A 69 0.84 -10.52 -2.77
CA LEU A 69 1.83 -10.03 -1.82
C LEU A 69 1.24 -8.99 -0.86
N LYS A 70 0.34 -8.12 -1.34
CA LYS A 70 -0.40 -7.17 -0.48
C LYS A 70 -1.28 -7.85 0.57
N GLN A 71 -1.63 -9.12 0.36
CA GLN A 71 -2.39 -9.95 1.29
C GLN A 71 -1.47 -10.88 2.11
N ALA A 72 -0.17 -10.61 2.16
CA ALA A 72 0.86 -11.47 2.75
C ALA A 72 0.81 -12.91 2.24
N ARG A 73 0.66 -13.09 0.92
CA ARG A 73 0.76 -14.39 0.26
C ARG A 73 1.70 -14.32 -0.92
N VAL A 74 2.41 -15.42 -1.17
CA VAL A 74 3.29 -15.57 -2.33
C VAL A 74 2.83 -16.74 -3.17
N VAL A 75 2.95 -16.60 -4.49
CA VAL A 75 2.71 -17.72 -5.42
C VAL A 75 3.84 -18.71 -5.24
N ARG A 76 3.51 -19.99 -5.08
CA ARG A 76 4.50 -21.05 -4.89
C ARG A 76 5.44 -21.11 -6.09
N ILE A 77 6.68 -21.51 -5.84
CA ILE A 77 7.70 -21.64 -6.88
C ILE A 77 7.26 -22.72 -7.89
N GLY A 78 7.33 -22.40 -9.18
CA GLY A 78 6.97 -23.31 -10.27
C GLY A 78 5.50 -23.32 -10.68
N GLU A 79 4.62 -22.61 -9.97
CA GLU A 79 3.20 -22.50 -10.35
C GLU A 79 3.00 -21.80 -11.70
N VAL A 80 2.13 -22.38 -12.53
CA VAL A 80 1.70 -21.83 -13.81
C VAL A 80 0.48 -20.92 -13.59
N PRO A 81 0.36 -19.76 -14.26
CA PRO A 81 -0.82 -18.91 -14.11
C PRO A 81 -2.12 -19.67 -14.44
N TYR A 82 -3.11 -19.59 -13.55
CA TYR A 82 -4.42 -20.19 -13.82
C TYR A 82 -5.19 -19.48 -14.93
N LYS A 83 -4.94 -18.18 -15.08
CA LYS A 83 -5.57 -17.35 -16.11
C LYS A 83 -4.62 -16.25 -16.54
N MET A 84 -4.44 -16.09 -17.84
CA MET A 84 -3.83 -14.90 -18.43
C MET A 84 -4.94 -13.91 -18.77
N VAL A 85 -4.70 -12.62 -18.54
CA VAL A 85 -5.62 -11.56 -18.95
C VAL A 85 -4.85 -10.35 -19.48
N LYS A 86 -5.55 -9.49 -20.21
CA LYS A 86 -5.03 -8.18 -20.64
C LYS A 86 -4.77 -7.26 -19.43
N GLY A 87 -3.52 -7.01 -19.05
CA GLY A 87 -3.15 -6.12 -17.95
C GLY A 87 -3.46 -4.64 -18.23
N PHE A 88 -3.55 -3.84 -17.17
CA PHE A 88 -3.79 -2.39 -17.26
C PHE A 88 -2.72 -1.56 -16.54
N SER A 89 -1.56 -2.15 -16.24
CA SER A 89 -0.44 -1.40 -15.67
C SER A 89 0.09 -0.37 -16.66
N ASN A 90 0.73 0.70 -16.16
CA ASN A 90 1.34 1.71 -17.03
C ASN A 90 2.38 1.10 -17.99
N ARG A 91 3.13 0.08 -17.53
CA ARG A 91 4.06 -0.69 -18.38
C ARG A 91 3.33 -1.43 -19.49
N ALA A 92 2.26 -2.17 -19.18
CA ALA A 92 1.46 -2.89 -20.17
C ALA A 92 0.86 -1.92 -21.20
N ARG A 93 0.28 -0.81 -20.74
CA ARG A 93 -0.28 0.22 -21.62
C ARG A 93 0.79 0.80 -22.56
N LYS A 94 1.96 1.17 -22.03
CA LYS A 94 3.08 1.69 -22.84
C LYS A 94 3.57 0.68 -23.89
N ALA A 95 3.71 -0.60 -23.52
CA ALA A 95 4.12 -1.65 -24.46
C ALA A 95 3.16 -1.82 -25.64
N ARG A 96 1.84 -1.69 -25.40
CA ARG A 96 0.82 -1.76 -26.46
C ARG A 96 0.76 -0.53 -27.34
N LEU A 97 1.09 0.64 -26.79
CA LEU A 97 1.24 1.87 -27.57
C LEU A 97 2.47 1.81 -28.48
N ALA A 98 3.54 1.16 -28.04
CA ALA A 98 4.76 1.03 -28.81
C ALA A 98 4.62 0.05 -29.98
N GLU A 99 3.93 -1.08 -29.79
CA GLU A 99 3.78 -2.13 -30.80
C GLU A 99 2.31 -2.52 -30.97
N PRO A 100 1.69 -2.24 -32.14
CA PRO A 100 0.29 -2.58 -32.41
C PRO A 100 -0.03 -4.08 -32.27
N ALA A 101 0.94 -4.96 -32.54
CA ALA A 101 0.79 -6.41 -32.38
C ALA A 101 0.49 -6.83 -30.92
N ASN A 102 0.89 -6.02 -29.93
CA ASN A 102 0.63 -6.32 -28.52
C ASN A 102 -0.78 -5.88 -28.06
N ARG A 103 -1.60 -5.28 -28.94
CA ARG A 103 -2.90 -4.67 -28.55
C ARG A 103 -3.79 -5.63 -27.77
N ASP A 104 -3.85 -6.89 -28.15
CA ASP A 104 -4.71 -7.91 -27.52
C ASP A 104 -3.93 -8.98 -26.75
N ARG A 105 -2.65 -8.73 -26.48
CA ARG A 105 -1.82 -9.63 -25.69
C ARG A 105 -2.30 -9.70 -24.24
N GLU A 106 -2.51 -10.92 -23.77
CA GLU A 106 -2.73 -11.22 -22.37
C GLU A 106 -1.38 -11.32 -21.66
N ASP A 107 -1.04 -10.27 -20.92
CA ASP A 107 0.28 -10.04 -20.32
C ASP A 107 0.26 -10.03 -18.79
N LEU A 108 -0.92 -10.21 -18.18
CA LEU A 108 -1.09 -10.28 -16.74
C LEU A 108 -1.45 -11.70 -16.32
N ALA A 109 -0.50 -12.37 -15.67
CA ALA A 109 -0.71 -13.64 -15.01
C ALA A 109 -1.55 -13.49 -13.73
N LEU A 110 -2.59 -14.32 -13.59
CA LEU A 110 -3.43 -14.40 -12.41
C LEU A 110 -3.34 -15.80 -11.79
N PHE A 111 -3.35 -15.81 -10.47
CA PHE A 111 -3.22 -17.02 -9.66
C PHE A 111 -4.37 -17.10 -8.67
N GLY A 112 -4.83 -18.31 -8.39
CA GLY A 112 -5.82 -18.57 -7.34
C GLY A 112 -5.17 -18.73 -5.97
N ARG A 113 -5.96 -18.63 -4.90
CA ARG A 113 -5.47 -18.79 -3.52
C ARG A 113 -4.79 -20.16 -3.30
N TRP A 114 -5.27 -21.21 -3.97
CA TRP A 114 -4.72 -22.58 -3.89
C TRP A 114 -3.29 -22.69 -4.44
N GLN A 115 -2.86 -21.76 -5.30
CA GLN A 115 -1.50 -21.70 -5.86
C GLN A 115 -0.55 -20.86 -5.01
N THR A 116 -1.02 -20.41 -3.83
CA THR A 116 -0.27 -19.50 -2.97
C THR A 116 -0.06 -20.09 -1.60
N GLU A 117 1.04 -19.68 -0.98
CA GLU A 117 1.37 -19.94 0.41
C GLU A 117 1.48 -18.63 1.18
N GLU A 118 1.51 -18.74 2.50
CA GLU A 118 1.67 -17.58 3.38
C GLU A 118 3.06 -16.99 3.23
N TYR A 119 3.13 -15.65 3.15
CA TYR A 119 4.38 -14.95 3.09
C TYR A 119 5.16 -15.16 4.38
N GLN A 120 6.36 -15.73 4.25
CA GLN A 120 7.29 -15.83 5.36
C GLN A 120 8.18 -14.58 5.38
N PRO A 121 8.10 -13.74 6.41
CA PRO A 121 8.94 -12.56 6.50
C PRO A 121 10.42 -12.96 6.63
N PRO A 122 11.33 -12.26 5.93
CA PRO A 122 12.75 -12.53 6.04
C PRO A 122 13.26 -12.21 7.44
N ILE A 123 14.36 -12.84 7.83
CA ILE A 123 15.00 -12.63 9.13
C ILE A 123 16.09 -11.56 8.98
N ALA A 124 16.15 -10.62 9.91
CA ALA A 124 17.25 -9.65 9.98
C ALA A 124 18.54 -10.33 10.43
N VAL A 125 19.65 -10.02 9.76
CA VAL A 125 20.97 -10.61 10.03
C VAL A 125 22.02 -9.51 10.10
N ASP A 126 22.93 -9.60 11.06
CA ASP A 126 24.03 -8.64 11.30
C ASP A 126 23.56 -7.19 11.45
N GLY A 127 22.44 -6.97 12.15
CA GLY A 127 21.87 -5.65 12.35
C GLY A 127 21.35 -5.00 11.06
N LYS A 128 21.19 -5.75 9.96
CA LYS A 128 20.69 -5.25 8.67
C LYS A 128 19.24 -5.66 8.42
N VAL A 129 18.46 -4.69 7.97
CA VAL A 129 17.07 -4.88 7.59
C VAL A 129 16.99 -5.50 6.19
N PRO A 130 16.30 -6.64 6.02
CA PRO A 130 16.07 -7.24 4.72
C PRO A 130 15.21 -6.32 3.84
N ARG A 131 15.65 -6.04 2.61
CA ARG A 131 15.00 -5.10 1.69
C ARG A 131 14.55 -5.77 0.40
N ASN A 132 13.56 -5.19 -0.25
CA ASN A 132 13.18 -5.52 -1.62
C ASN A 132 14.18 -4.92 -2.64
N GLU A 133 13.96 -5.18 -3.92
CA GLU A 133 14.76 -4.67 -5.05
C GLU A 133 14.84 -3.14 -5.12
N TYR A 134 13.92 -2.43 -4.45
CA TYR A 134 13.87 -0.97 -4.39
C TYR A 134 14.56 -0.39 -3.15
N GLY A 135 15.17 -1.23 -2.30
CA GLY A 135 15.86 -0.80 -1.08
C GLY A 135 14.92 -0.47 0.10
N ASN A 136 13.64 -0.83 0.00
CA ASN A 136 12.62 -0.59 1.03
C ASN A 136 12.03 -1.90 1.55
N VAL A 137 11.17 -1.83 2.56
CA VAL A 137 10.42 -3.00 3.08
C VAL A 137 8.97 -2.88 2.68
N TYR A 138 8.41 -3.90 2.03
CA TYR A 138 6.96 -3.99 1.85
C TYR A 138 6.32 -4.47 3.17
N LEU A 139 5.52 -3.60 3.78
CA LEU A 139 4.88 -3.84 5.07
C LEU A 139 3.38 -3.57 4.96
N PHE A 140 2.69 -4.30 4.07
CA PHE A 140 1.25 -4.12 3.85
C PHE A 140 0.40 -4.64 5.01
N LEU A 141 0.89 -5.68 5.69
CA LEU A 141 0.28 -6.25 6.90
C LEU A 141 1.33 -6.37 8.01
N PRO A 142 0.93 -6.35 9.29
CA PRO A 142 1.86 -6.53 10.41
C PRO A 142 2.66 -7.84 10.35
N SER A 143 2.08 -8.91 9.78
CA SER A 143 2.76 -10.22 9.62
C SER A 143 3.91 -10.20 8.61
N MET A 144 4.05 -9.13 7.82
CA MET A 144 5.16 -8.98 6.86
C MET A 144 6.39 -8.33 7.48
N LEU A 145 6.34 -7.95 8.76
CA LEU A 145 7.48 -7.37 9.46
C LEU A 145 8.64 -8.39 9.50
N PRO A 146 9.85 -8.04 9.03
CA PRO A 146 11.00 -8.91 9.14
C PRO A 146 11.23 -9.35 10.59
N VAL A 147 11.58 -10.63 10.77
CA VAL A 147 11.83 -11.19 12.10
C VAL A 147 13.08 -10.53 12.68
N GLY A 148 13.00 -10.06 13.93
CA GLY A 148 14.06 -9.28 14.58
C GLY A 148 14.06 -7.79 14.23
N CYS A 149 13.03 -7.30 13.53
CA CYS A 149 12.83 -5.89 13.27
C CYS A 149 11.60 -5.31 13.97
N VAL A 150 11.59 -3.99 14.11
CA VAL A 150 10.47 -3.20 14.62
C VAL A 150 10.17 -2.03 13.68
N GLN A 151 8.90 -1.64 13.59
CA GLN A 151 8.48 -0.45 12.86
C GLN A 151 8.45 0.77 13.80
N LEU A 152 9.18 1.83 13.44
CA LEU A 152 9.21 3.11 14.15
C LEU A 152 8.58 4.20 13.31
N LYS A 153 7.47 4.77 13.80
CA LYS A 153 6.73 5.86 13.14
C LYS A 153 7.23 7.23 13.59
N LEU A 154 8.54 7.43 13.49
CA LEU A 154 9.20 8.68 13.85
C LEU A 154 9.58 9.48 12.59
N PRO A 155 9.23 10.78 12.50
CA PRO A 155 9.55 11.59 11.33
C PRO A 155 11.06 11.78 11.23
N ASN A 156 11.58 11.75 9.99
CA ASN A 156 13.00 11.96 9.69
C ASN A 156 13.99 11.02 10.40
N LEU A 157 13.53 9.86 10.91
CA LEU A 157 14.39 8.90 11.63
C LEU A 157 15.60 8.43 10.81
N ASN A 158 15.45 8.29 9.49
CA ASN A 158 16.53 7.91 8.58
C ASN A 158 17.73 8.89 8.62
N ARG A 159 17.50 10.17 8.94
CA ARG A 159 18.61 11.13 9.15
C ARG A 159 19.39 10.80 10.43
N VAL A 160 18.68 10.48 11.51
CA VAL A 160 19.28 10.12 12.81
C VAL A 160 20.04 8.80 12.68
N ALA A 161 19.42 7.78 12.08
CA ALA A 161 20.02 6.47 11.86
C ALA A 161 21.33 6.56 11.06
N ARG A 162 21.37 7.39 9.99
CA ARG A 162 22.59 7.63 9.21
C ARG A 162 23.72 8.28 10.02
N LYS A 163 23.42 9.16 10.99
CA LYS A 163 24.46 9.76 11.85
C LYS A 163 25.09 8.73 12.78
N LEU A 164 24.31 7.74 13.21
CA LEU A 164 24.75 6.68 14.12
C LEU A 164 25.26 5.44 13.38
N ASN A 165 25.29 5.47 12.04
CA ASN A 165 25.65 4.35 11.19
C ASN A 165 24.80 3.08 11.47
N ILE A 166 23.52 3.29 11.80
CA ILE A 166 22.55 2.21 12.05
C ILE A 166 21.71 1.98 10.80
N ASP A 167 21.50 0.72 10.46
CA ASP A 167 20.72 0.33 9.30
C ASP A 167 19.22 0.59 9.48
N CYS A 168 18.61 1.21 8.48
CA CYS A 168 17.22 1.65 8.54
C CYS A 168 16.62 1.62 7.13
N ALA A 169 15.40 1.09 7.00
CA ALA A 169 14.70 0.97 5.73
C ALA A 169 13.31 1.60 5.82
N GLN A 170 12.83 2.20 4.73
CA GLN A 170 11.49 2.79 4.71
C GLN A 170 10.42 1.69 4.62
N ALA A 171 9.37 1.80 5.43
CA ALA A 171 8.24 0.89 5.39
C ALA A 171 7.21 1.37 4.36
N ILE A 172 7.04 0.61 3.28
CA ILE A 172 6.01 0.84 2.26
C ILE A 172 4.75 0.09 2.68
N THR A 173 3.73 0.81 3.11
CA THR A 173 2.47 0.24 3.60
C THR A 173 1.37 0.23 2.54
N GLY A 174 1.57 0.91 1.42
CA GLY A 174 0.59 0.96 0.35
C GLY A 174 1.09 1.71 -0.86
N PHE A 175 0.17 1.94 -1.80
CA PHE A 175 0.40 2.77 -2.97
C PHE A 175 -0.83 3.63 -3.20
N ASP A 176 -0.61 4.92 -3.40
CA ASP A 176 -1.65 5.88 -3.77
C ASP A 176 -1.56 6.19 -5.26
N PHE A 177 -2.67 6.58 -5.88
CA PHE A 177 -2.74 6.93 -7.29
C PHE A 177 -3.17 8.38 -7.45
N HIS A 178 -2.21 9.24 -7.82
CA HIS A 178 -2.46 10.64 -8.09
C HIS A 178 -1.56 11.11 -9.24
N GLY A 179 -2.01 12.11 -10.00
CA GLY A 179 -1.24 12.63 -11.14
C GLY A 179 -1.00 11.63 -12.27
N GLY A 180 -1.82 10.56 -12.38
CA GLY A 180 -1.69 9.53 -13.42
C GLY A 180 -0.65 8.44 -13.15
N TYR A 181 0.01 8.48 -11.99
CA TYR A 181 1.02 7.51 -11.57
C TYR A 181 0.73 6.95 -10.18
N SER A 182 1.34 5.80 -9.89
CA SER A 182 1.25 5.16 -8.58
C SER A 182 2.47 5.55 -7.75
N HIS A 183 2.23 6.05 -6.55
CA HIS A 183 3.24 6.53 -5.61
C HIS A 183 3.24 5.66 -4.36
N PRO A 184 4.41 5.25 -3.83
CA PRO A 184 4.47 4.46 -2.61
C PRO A 184 4.04 5.31 -1.40
N VAL A 185 3.14 4.74 -0.59
CA VAL A 185 2.75 5.30 0.70
C VAL A 185 3.69 4.73 1.75
N THR A 186 4.30 5.62 2.52
CA THR A 186 5.34 5.29 3.49
C THR A 186 4.85 5.58 4.89
N ASP A 187 4.98 4.63 5.80
CA ASP A 187 4.57 4.80 7.20
C ASP A 187 5.71 4.40 8.13
N GLY A 188 6.56 5.37 8.46
CA GLY A 188 7.71 5.15 9.32
C GLY A 188 8.82 4.30 8.68
N TYR A 189 9.64 3.71 9.54
CA TYR A 189 10.86 3.02 9.19
C TYR A 189 10.93 1.66 9.89
N VAL A 190 11.49 0.66 9.22
CA VAL A 190 11.84 -0.63 9.79
C VAL A 190 13.31 -0.59 10.21
N VAL A 191 13.57 -1.01 11.44
CA VAL A 191 14.90 -1.08 12.04
C VAL A 191 15.05 -2.39 12.82
N CYS A 192 16.27 -2.87 13.01
CA CYS A 192 16.51 -4.03 13.86
C CYS A 192 16.17 -3.70 15.32
N GLU A 193 15.59 -4.66 16.02
CA GLU A 193 15.08 -4.49 17.38
C GLU A 193 16.16 -4.04 18.37
N GLU A 194 17.38 -4.56 18.21
CA GLU A 194 18.58 -4.22 19.00
C GLU A 194 18.93 -2.71 18.98
N TYR A 195 18.59 -1.98 17.92
CA TYR A 195 18.89 -0.56 17.77
C TYR A 195 17.73 0.36 18.12
N LYS A 196 16.57 -0.22 18.50
CA LYS A 196 15.34 0.53 18.76
C LYS A 196 15.57 1.62 19.81
N GLU A 197 16.07 1.26 20.98
CA GLU A 197 16.22 2.18 22.11
C GLU A 197 17.23 3.29 21.80
N VAL A 198 18.36 2.93 21.20
CA VAL A 198 19.41 3.87 20.79
C VAL A 198 18.87 4.90 19.79
N LEU A 199 18.10 4.46 18.79
CA LEU A 199 17.52 5.33 17.78
C LEU A 199 16.44 6.25 18.35
N VAL A 200 15.59 5.74 19.24
CA VAL A 200 14.53 6.55 19.88
C VAL A 200 15.17 7.65 20.73
N ALA A 201 16.12 7.30 21.61
CA ALA A 201 16.81 8.27 22.46
C ALA A 201 17.57 9.33 21.64
N ALA A 202 18.26 8.91 20.58
CA ALA A 202 18.96 9.84 19.70
C ALA A 202 17.99 10.76 18.94
N TRP A 203 16.85 10.24 18.52
CA TRP A 203 15.82 11.04 17.86
C TRP A 203 15.21 12.08 18.80
N GLU A 204 14.89 11.69 20.03
CA GLU A 204 14.36 12.59 21.07
C GLU A 204 15.34 13.74 21.37
N ASN A 205 16.63 13.42 21.53
CA ASN A 205 17.68 14.43 21.72
C ASN A 205 17.75 15.40 20.53
N GLU A 206 17.67 14.89 19.30
CA GLU A 206 17.68 15.73 18.10
C GLU A 206 16.44 16.62 17.97
N GLN A 207 15.25 16.13 18.38
CA GLN A 207 14.05 16.95 18.44
C GLN A 207 14.17 18.07 19.48
N ALA A 208 14.69 17.76 20.68
CA ALA A 208 14.90 18.75 21.74
C ALA A 208 15.86 19.86 21.30
N GLU A 209 16.94 19.52 20.57
CA GLU A 209 17.84 20.52 19.99
C GLU A 209 17.16 21.40 18.93
N ILE A 210 16.35 20.80 18.06
CA ILE A 210 15.61 21.54 17.02
C ILE A 210 14.66 22.53 17.69
N GLU A 211 13.88 22.08 18.67
CA GLU A 211 12.94 22.91 19.41
C GLU A 211 13.66 24.08 20.12
N LYS A 212 14.79 23.80 20.78
CA LYS A 212 15.62 24.84 21.41
C LYS A 212 16.09 25.88 20.38
N LYS A 213 16.63 25.44 19.24
CA LYS A 213 17.10 26.34 18.16
C LYS A 213 15.94 27.13 17.56
N GLU A 214 14.75 26.55 17.42
CA GLU A 214 13.55 27.24 16.94
C GLU A 214 13.05 28.30 17.92
N LYS A 215 13.07 27.98 19.22
CA LYS A 215 12.74 28.92 20.29
C LYS A 215 13.70 30.10 20.29
N GLU A 216 15.01 29.86 20.24
CA GLU A 216 16.03 30.92 20.14
C GLU A 216 15.84 31.78 18.87
N LYS A 217 15.52 31.17 17.72
CA LYS A 217 15.19 31.91 16.49
C LYS A 217 13.92 32.74 16.62
N ARG A 218 12.92 32.26 17.36
CA ARG A 218 11.66 32.98 17.61
C ARG A 218 11.90 34.16 18.54
N GLU A 219 12.64 33.97 19.62
CA GLU A 219 13.02 35.03 20.57
C GLU A 219 13.85 36.12 19.90
N LYS A 220 14.87 35.75 19.10
CA LYS A 220 15.67 36.70 18.32
C LYS A 220 14.81 37.53 17.36
N ARG A 221 13.84 36.90 16.68
CA ARG A 221 12.89 37.58 15.79
C ARG A 221 11.98 38.54 16.57
N ALA A 222 11.44 38.11 17.71
CA ALA A 222 10.61 38.96 18.57
C ALA A 222 11.39 40.20 19.05
N LEU A 223 12.62 40.02 19.54
CA LEU A 223 13.48 41.12 19.96
C LEU A 223 13.83 42.07 18.79
N GLY A 224 14.08 41.53 17.60
CA GLY A 224 14.28 42.34 16.38
C GLY A 224 13.06 43.20 16.05
N ASN A 225 11.86 42.61 16.09
CA ASN A 225 10.61 43.32 15.86
C ASN A 225 10.34 44.39 16.92
N TRP A 226 10.61 44.10 18.20
CA TRP A 226 10.51 45.08 19.29
C TRP A 226 11.48 46.26 19.12
N LYS A 227 12.72 46.00 18.68
CA LYS A 227 13.69 47.07 18.35
C LYS A 227 13.19 47.92 17.18
N LEU A 228 12.60 47.32 16.16
CA LEU A 228 12.04 48.05 15.02
C LEU A 228 10.86 48.94 15.46
N LEU A 229 9.94 48.38 16.26
CA LEU A 229 8.78 49.09 16.78
C LEU A 229 9.19 50.29 17.65
N THR A 230 10.10 50.08 18.61
CA THR A 230 10.56 51.15 19.52
C THR A 230 11.28 52.26 18.76
N LYS A 231 12.16 51.92 17.81
CA LYS A 231 12.77 52.91 16.90
C LYS A 231 11.73 53.67 16.09
N GLY A 232 10.73 52.98 15.54
CA GLY A 232 9.64 53.61 14.79
C GLY A 232 8.83 54.59 15.64
N LEU A 233 8.50 54.21 16.89
CA LEU A 233 7.81 55.09 17.83
C LEU A 233 8.65 56.32 18.21
N LEU A 234 9.94 56.13 18.50
CA LEU A 234 10.87 57.24 18.79
C LEU A 234 11.00 58.21 17.62
N ILE A 235 11.14 57.70 16.39
CA ILE A 235 11.21 58.53 15.18
C ILE A 235 9.89 59.30 15.01
N ARG A 236 8.74 58.63 15.17
CA ARG A 236 7.42 59.27 15.07
C ARG A 236 7.27 60.39 16.10
N GLU A 237 7.68 60.15 17.34
CA GLU A 237 7.62 61.17 18.40
C GLU A 237 8.55 62.35 18.12
N ARG A 238 9.77 62.09 17.64
CA ARG A 238 10.71 63.14 17.23
C ARG A 238 10.17 63.99 16.07
N LEU A 239 9.53 63.36 15.09
CA LEU A 239 8.89 64.06 13.97
C LEU A 239 7.70 64.91 14.45
N LYS A 240 6.86 64.39 15.34
CA LYS A 240 5.80 65.19 15.98
C LYS A 240 6.39 66.41 16.67
N GLN A 241 7.43 66.27 17.51
CA GLN A 241 8.03 67.43 18.19
C GLN A 241 8.62 68.48 17.24
N ARG A 242 9.15 68.08 16.08
CA ARG A 242 9.71 69.01 15.08
C ARG A 242 8.66 69.68 14.20
N TYR A 243 7.58 68.99 13.87
CA TYR A 243 6.61 69.41 12.85
C TYR A 243 5.20 69.66 13.39
N SER A 244 4.92 69.37 14.66
CA SER A 244 3.73 69.85 15.36
C SER A 244 3.89 71.34 15.65
N ILE A 245 3.55 72.14 14.64
CA ILE A 245 3.20 73.55 14.76
C ILE A 245 1.91 73.64 15.58
N LYS A 246 1.87 74.56 16.56
CA LYS A 246 0.65 74.97 17.28
C LYS A 246 -0.38 75.55 16.31
#